data_AF-A0A2Z4FI65-F1
#
_entry.id   AF-A0A2Z4FI65-F1
#
_cell.length_a   1.000
_cell.length_b   1.000
_cell.length_c   1.000
_cell.angle_alpha   90.00
_cell.angle_beta   90.00
_cell.angle_gamma   90.00
#
_symmetry.space_group_name_H-M   'P 1'
#
loop_
_entity.id
_entity.type
_entity.pdbx_description
1 polymer ?
#
loop_
_entity_poly.entity_id
_entity_poly.type
_entity_poly.pdbx_seq_one_letter_code
_entity_poly.pdbx_strand_id
1 'polypeptide(L)'
;MIPKRPLLTLSTPSLTRLAITASAAATLLLASCTSTPDSPAEATQALTTEQSAAQNNNAILAKLATRAWVDLMDSQDNCERPFDYFPGGGMLSTYCHLMEFATFDQVETIWGKPIFLKGPHQNGQLSHDSKTSFGHYDPDFVRGIANWAIPAAQNEAFKQATHNTYLNGLQPLARTYWATYQKLKANPDYWKAQQAEVNEHLKGAGMPDYYYEKYFVFMNPEFIDNRDAPIEYFYDRGFDGNFDGNVVKSAVGFWIRRGIDGTAEDFAQGLSQLLEVYDPTFLDDHTPSSDPAPPA
;
A
#
# COMPACT_ATOMS: atom_id res chain seq x y z
N MET A 1 -21.22 -48.43 12.75
CA MET A 1 -22.25 -47.74 13.58
C MET A 1 -21.53 -46.79 14.51
N ILE A 2 -21.55 -45.49 14.20
CA ILE A 2 -20.83 -44.44 14.92
C ILE A 2 -21.90 -43.60 15.65
N PRO A 3 -21.79 -43.37 16.97
CA PRO A 3 -22.84 -42.69 17.72
C PRO A 3 -22.85 -41.18 17.42
N LYS A 4 -24.03 -40.65 17.10
CA LYS A 4 -24.30 -39.21 16.97
C LYS A 4 -24.09 -38.53 18.32
N ARG A 5 -23.22 -37.53 18.38
CA ARG A 5 -23.15 -36.57 19.50
C ARG A 5 -24.24 -35.51 19.34
N PRO A 6 -24.82 -34.99 20.45
CA PRO A 6 -25.91 -34.03 20.40
C PRO A 6 -25.41 -32.62 20.05
N LEU A 7 -26.25 -31.88 19.30
CA LEU A 7 -26.08 -30.46 19.05
C LEU A 7 -26.16 -29.68 20.38
N LEU A 8 -25.09 -28.99 20.73
CA LEU A 8 -25.09 -27.93 21.73
C LEU A 8 -25.66 -26.67 21.08
N THR A 9 -26.84 -26.28 21.52
CA THR A 9 -27.46 -24.98 21.21
C THR A 9 -26.72 -23.88 21.97
N LEU A 10 -25.97 -23.05 21.24
CA LEU A 10 -25.41 -21.82 21.80
C LEU A 10 -26.50 -20.75 21.86
N SER A 11 -26.92 -20.47 23.09
CA SER A 11 -27.75 -19.32 23.46
C SER A 11 -27.00 -18.03 23.14
N THR A 12 -27.58 -17.17 22.29
CA THR A 12 -27.08 -15.83 22.03
C THR A 12 -27.30 -14.92 23.24
N PRO A 13 -26.33 -14.08 23.64
CA PRO A 13 -26.60 -12.99 24.57
C PRO A 13 -27.28 -11.83 23.83
N SER A 14 -28.46 -11.46 24.33
CA SER A 14 -29.22 -10.26 23.99
C SER A 14 -28.38 -9.00 24.25
N LEU A 15 -27.94 -8.33 23.19
CA LEU A 15 -27.41 -6.97 23.27
C LEU A 15 -28.57 -5.97 23.35
N THR A 16 -28.96 -5.65 24.58
CA THR A 16 -29.81 -4.51 24.90
C THR A 16 -28.99 -3.23 24.66
N ARG A 17 -29.03 -2.68 23.45
CA ARG A 17 -28.48 -1.34 23.19
C ARG A 17 -29.46 -0.29 23.72
N LEU A 18 -28.98 0.43 24.72
CA LEU A 18 -29.60 1.62 25.30
C LEU A 18 -29.79 2.67 24.18
N ALA A 19 -31.04 2.99 23.86
CA ALA A 19 -31.38 4.11 23.00
C ALA A 19 -31.15 5.41 23.80
N ILE A 20 -30.09 6.16 23.46
CA ILE A 20 -29.96 7.55 23.88
C ILE A 20 -30.68 8.38 22.82
N THR A 21 -31.90 8.79 23.17
CA THR A 21 -32.63 9.85 22.48
C THR A 21 -31.93 11.18 22.73
N ALA A 22 -31.50 11.86 21.68
CA ALA A 22 -31.20 13.28 21.71
C ALA A 22 -31.95 13.96 20.56
N SER A 23 -33.14 14.48 20.88
CA SER A 23 -33.87 15.44 20.05
C SER A 23 -33.94 16.76 20.81
N ALA A 24 -33.22 17.77 20.32
CA ALA A 24 -33.53 19.19 20.39
C ALA A 24 -32.45 19.91 19.55
N ALA A 25 -32.71 20.19 18.27
CA ALA A 25 -33.30 21.44 17.81
C ALA A 25 -32.39 22.66 18.04
N ALA A 26 -31.75 23.14 16.98
CA ALA A 26 -31.68 24.57 16.65
C ALA A 26 -31.03 24.76 15.28
N THR A 27 -31.84 25.24 14.35
CA THR A 27 -31.46 25.89 13.12
C THR A 27 -30.36 26.92 13.35
N LEU A 28 -29.18 26.71 12.76
CA LEU A 28 -28.26 27.79 12.42
C LEU A 28 -27.83 27.60 10.97
N LEU A 29 -28.65 28.10 10.05
CA LEU A 29 -28.14 28.60 8.78
C LEU A 29 -27.30 29.83 9.12
N LEU A 30 -25.98 29.67 9.18
CA LEU A 30 -25.06 30.76 8.91
C LEU A 30 -24.23 30.35 7.70
N ALA A 31 -24.27 31.23 6.71
CA ALA A 31 -23.60 31.10 5.44
C ALA A 31 -22.14 30.69 5.63
N SER A 32 -21.76 29.54 5.10
CA SER A 32 -20.39 29.29 4.66
C SER A 32 -20.12 30.16 3.43
N CYS A 33 -20.01 31.46 3.66
CA CYS A 33 -19.28 32.34 2.77
C CYS A 33 -17.84 31.84 2.80
N THR A 34 -17.40 31.23 1.71
CA THR A 34 -15.97 31.11 1.40
C THR A 34 -15.45 32.53 1.20
N SER A 35 -15.11 33.21 2.30
CA SER A 35 -14.45 34.51 2.27
C SER A 35 -13.11 34.29 1.59
N THR A 36 -12.99 34.82 0.38
CA THR A 36 -11.68 35.03 -0.24
C THR A 36 -10.94 36.01 0.67
N PRO A 37 -9.66 35.75 1.05
CA PRO A 37 -8.94 36.65 1.94
C PRO A 37 -8.91 38.06 1.32
N ASP A 38 -9.46 39.04 2.04
CA ASP A 38 -9.66 40.41 1.54
C ASP A 38 -8.33 41.20 1.51
N SER A 39 -7.25 40.60 2.03
CA SER A 39 -5.93 41.21 2.10
C SER A 39 -4.80 40.18 1.97
N PRO A 40 -3.65 40.55 1.35
CA PRO A 40 -2.44 39.73 1.31
C PRO A 40 -1.95 39.27 2.71
N ALA A 41 -2.23 40.04 3.76
CA ALA A 41 -1.87 39.69 5.12
C ALA A 41 -2.69 38.50 5.67
N GLU A 42 -3.98 38.44 5.35
CA GLU A 42 -4.86 37.34 5.77
C GLU A 42 -4.55 36.05 4.99
N ALA A 43 -4.24 36.16 3.70
CA ALA A 43 -3.76 35.03 2.90
C ALA A 43 -2.45 34.44 3.46
N THR A 44 -1.52 35.31 3.87
CA THR A 44 -0.24 34.90 4.48
C THR A 44 -0.48 34.20 5.82
N GLN A 45 -1.36 34.72 6.65
CA GLN A 45 -1.66 34.14 7.96
C GLN A 45 -2.36 32.77 7.85
N ALA A 46 -3.30 32.62 6.90
CA ALA A 46 -3.93 31.34 6.60
C ALA A 46 -2.92 30.29 6.13
N LEU A 47 -2.01 30.66 5.22
CA LEU A 47 -0.92 29.79 4.76
C LEU A 47 0.00 29.33 5.89
N THR A 48 0.39 30.24 6.79
CA THR A 48 1.25 29.87 7.94
C THR A 48 0.54 28.94 8.93
N THR A 49 -0.78 29.09 9.09
CA THR A 49 -1.58 28.25 9.99
C THR A 49 -1.74 26.84 9.42
N GLU A 50 -2.04 26.73 8.13
CA GLU A 50 -2.16 25.45 7.43
C GLU A 50 -0.83 24.68 7.40
N GLN A 51 0.28 25.39 7.14
CA GLN A 51 1.63 24.82 7.19
C GLN A 51 2.00 24.31 8.59
N SER A 52 1.69 25.08 9.64
CA SER A 52 1.92 24.68 11.03
C SER A 52 1.10 23.44 11.43
N ALA A 53 -0.17 23.38 11.00
CA ALA A 53 -1.02 22.21 11.23
C ALA A 53 -0.48 20.96 10.51
N ALA A 54 -0.08 21.07 9.24
CA ALA A 54 0.51 19.98 8.48
C ALA A 54 1.82 19.47 9.11
N GLN A 55 2.67 20.37 9.60
CA GLN A 55 3.90 20.00 10.31
C GLN A 55 3.61 19.24 11.61
N ASN A 56 2.61 19.69 12.38
CA ASN A 56 2.20 19.00 13.61
C ASN A 56 1.63 17.59 13.31
N ASN A 57 0.81 17.47 12.27
CA ASN A 57 0.25 16.18 11.84
C ASN A 57 1.34 15.20 11.41
N ASN A 58 2.32 15.67 10.62
CA ASN A 58 3.49 14.87 10.23
C ASN A 58 4.30 14.40 11.45
N ALA A 59 4.46 15.23 12.47
CA ALA A 59 5.15 14.83 13.70
C ALA A 59 4.41 13.74 14.48
N ILE A 60 3.07 13.75 14.46
CA ILE A 60 2.25 12.68 15.07
C ILE A 60 2.38 11.39 14.26
N LEU A 61 2.25 11.46 12.93
CA LEU A 61 2.43 10.31 12.04
C LEU A 61 3.84 9.71 12.14
N ALA A 62 4.87 10.54 12.25
CA ALA A 62 6.24 10.09 12.41
C ALA A 62 6.45 9.33 13.73
N LYS A 63 5.76 9.70 14.81
CA LYS A 63 5.79 8.94 16.08
C LYS A 63 5.13 7.57 15.95
N LEU A 64 4.01 7.49 15.23
CA LEU A 64 3.35 6.22 14.93
C LEU A 64 4.25 5.32 14.07
N ALA A 65 4.84 5.89 13.02
CA ALA A 65 5.80 5.18 12.16
C ALA A 65 7.03 4.71 12.95
N THR A 66 7.58 5.55 13.82
CA THR A 66 8.72 5.20 14.70
C THR A 66 8.38 3.98 15.55
N ARG A 67 7.20 3.96 16.19
CA ARG A 67 6.76 2.83 16.99
C ARG A 67 6.58 1.58 16.14
N ALA A 68 5.92 1.70 14.98
CA ALA A 68 5.75 0.60 14.05
C ALA A 68 7.12 0.02 13.67
N TRP A 69 8.09 0.83 13.28
CA TRP A 69 9.44 0.36 12.94
C TRP A 69 10.17 -0.39 14.07
N VAL A 70 9.94 -0.02 15.32
CA VAL A 70 10.56 -0.69 16.47
C VAL A 70 9.87 -2.01 16.77
N ASP A 71 8.54 -2.01 16.76
CA ASP A 71 7.71 -3.10 17.30
C ASP A 71 7.14 -4.04 16.20
N LEU A 72 7.32 -3.74 14.90
CA LEU A 72 6.67 -4.45 13.78
C LEU A 72 6.93 -5.96 13.82
N MET A 73 8.13 -6.39 14.20
CA MET A 73 8.47 -7.82 14.21
C MET A 73 7.74 -8.59 15.32
N ASP A 74 7.28 -7.90 16.35
CA ASP A 74 6.59 -8.46 17.51
C ASP A 74 5.07 -8.14 17.50
N SER A 75 4.59 -7.48 16.45
CA SER A 75 3.20 -7.05 16.36
C SER A 75 2.25 -8.20 16.01
N GLN A 76 0.96 -7.99 16.23
CA GLN A 76 -0.12 -8.93 16.01
C GLN A 76 -0.82 -8.66 14.67
N ASP A 77 -1.21 -9.74 13.99
CA ASP A 77 -2.12 -9.67 12.85
C ASP A 77 -3.50 -9.19 13.33
N ASN A 78 -3.92 -8.00 12.88
CA ASN A 78 -5.21 -7.39 13.20
C ASN A 78 -6.25 -7.52 12.06
N CYS A 79 -6.00 -8.39 11.07
CA CYS A 79 -6.97 -8.72 10.03
C CYS A 79 -7.76 -9.99 10.37
N GLU A 80 -9.02 -10.05 9.92
CA GLU A 80 -9.81 -11.28 10.00
C GLU A 80 -9.37 -12.29 8.93
N ARG A 81 -8.44 -13.17 9.28
CA ARG A 81 -7.92 -14.20 8.37
C ARG A 81 -7.50 -15.49 9.10
N PRO A 82 -7.51 -16.64 8.41
CA PRO A 82 -7.24 -17.93 9.04
C PRO A 82 -5.75 -18.16 9.36
N PHE A 83 -4.83 -17.46 8.70
CA PHE A 83 -3.39 -17.68 8.84
C PHE A 83 -2.63 -16.36 8.80
N ASP A 84 -1.72 -16.17 9.75
CA ASP A 84 -0.70 -15.13 9.72
C ASP A 84 0.53 -15.66 8.94
N TYR A 85 0.93 -14.92 7.90
CA TYR A 85 2.10 -15.25 7.08
C TYR A 85 3.24 -14.24 7.27
N PHE A 86 3.13 -13.33 8.24
CA PHE A 86 4.15 -12.34 8.49
C PHE A 86 5.47 -13.00 8.93
N PRO A 87 6.64 -12.50 8.46
CA PRO A 87 6.83 -11.38 7.53
C PRO A 87 6.75 -11.76 6.03
N GLY A 88 6.65 -13.04 5.68
CA GLY A 88 6.71 -13.52 4.29
C GLY A 88 5.43 -13.37 3.46
N GLY A 89 4.31 -12.97 4.06
CA GLY A 89 2.97 -12.99 3.46
C GLY A 89 2.65 -11.86 2.49
N GLY A 90 3.63 -11.12 1.99
CA GLY A 90 3.39 -9.99 1.11
C GLY A 90 2.90 -8.73 1.85
N MET A 91 2.56 -7.70 1.06
CA MET A 91 2.14 -6.40 1.59
C MET A 91 0.86 -6.47 2.43
N LEU A 92 -0.07 -7.37 2.11
CA LEU A 92 -1.29 -7.53 2.92
C LEU A 92 -0.96 -8.02 4.34
N SER A 93 -0.04 -8.98 4.50
CA SER A 93 0.38 -9.43 5.83
C SER A 93 1.02 -8.29 6.62
N THR A 94 1.91 -7.53 5.99
CA THR A 94 2.52 -6.35 6.63
C THR A 94 1.48 -5.30 7.00
N TYR A 95 0.51 -5.00 6.13
CA TYR A 95 -0.58 -4.08 6.45
C TYR A 95 -1.36 -4.53 7.70
N CYS A 96 -1.70 -5.81 7.79
CA CYS A 96 -2.44 -6.36 8.92
C CYS A 96 -1.69 -6.23 10.26
N HIS A 97 -0.36 -6.26 10.22
CA HIS A 97 0.50 -5.98 11.38
C HIS A 97 0.59 -4.49 11.70
N LEU A 98 0.66 -3.63 10.66
CA LEU A 98 0.68 -2.18 10.84
C LEU A 98 -0.60 -1.64 11.50
N MET A 99 -1.72 -2.34 11.33
CA MET A 99 -3.00 -2.00 11.95
C MET A 99 -2.98 -2.03 13.49
N GLU A 100 -1.99 -2.68 14.12
CA GLU A 100 -1.79 -2.57 15.58
C GLU A 100 -1.43 -1.14 16.01
N PHE A 101 -0.71 -0.40 15.16
CA PHE A 101 -0.17 0.90 15.51
C PHE A 101 -1.11 2.04 15.12
N ALA A 102 -1.74 1.93 13.95
CA ALA A 102 -2.71 2.89 13.48
C ALA A 102 -3.66 2.23 12.48
N THR A 103 -4.96 2.44 12.68
CA THR A 103 -5.94 2.08 11.65
C THR A 103 -5.87 3.05 10.48
N PHE A 104 -6.36 2.62 9.32
CA PHE A 104 -6.55 3.46 8.16
C PHE A 104 -7.28 4.78 8.49
N ASP A 105 -8.40 4.72 9.21
CA ASP A 105 -9.17 5.90 9.65
C ASP A 105 -8.37 6.84 10.57
N GLN A 106 -7.55 6.28 11.46
CA GLN A 106 -6.71 7.07 12.34
C GLN A 106 -5.66 7.84 11.54
N VAL A 107 -5.07 7.20 10.53
CA VAL A 107 -4.12 7.87 9.62
C VAL A 107 -4.81 8.98 8.84
N GLU A 108 -5.99 8.75 8.25
CA GLU A 108 -6.75 9.81 7.55
C GLU A 108 -7.12 10.96 8.49
N THR A 109 -7.54 10.65 9.71
CA THR A 109 -7.91 11.66 10.73
C THR A 109 -6.71 12.54 11.09
N ILE A 110 -5.54 11.95 11.30
CA ILE A 110 -4.32 12.70 11.64
C ILE A 110 -3.81 13.44 10.41
N TRP A 111 -3.83 12.82 9.23
CA TRP A 111 -3.38 13.44 7.98
C TRP A 111 -4.26 14.62 7.57
N GLY A 112 -5.56 14.57 7.86
CA GLY A 112 -6.54 15.61 7.55
C GLY A 112 -7.05 15.58 6.11
N LYS A 113 -6.70 14.54 5.34
CA LYS A 113 -7.14 14.30 3.95
C LYS A 113 -7.42 12.80 3.76
N PRO A 114 -8.23 12.42 2.75
CA PRO A 114 -8.40 11.02 2.40
C PRO A 114 -7.09 10.40 1.89
N ILE A 115 -6.90 9.11 2.15
CA ILE A 115 -5.84 8.27 1.56
C ILE A 115 -6.27 7.82 0.16
N PHE A 116 -7.56 7.53 -0.03
CA PHE A 116 -8.12 7.11 -1.31
C PHE A 116 -9.13 8.13 -1.85
N LEU A 117 -8.97 8.51 -3.11
CA LEU A 117 -9.94 9.37 -3.81
C LEU A 117 -11.22 8.63 -4.19
N LYS A 118 -11.11 7.32 -4.45
CA LYS A 118 -12.23 6.43 -4.75
C LYS A 118 -11.82 4.97 -4.57
N GLY A 119 -12.79 4.08 -4.44
CA GLY A 119 -12.56 2.64 -4.37
C GLY A 119 -13.65 1.93 -3.59
N PRO A 120 -13.52 0.61 -3.39
CA PRO A 120 -14.50 -0.19 -2.66
C PRO A 120 -14.38 -0.07 -1.13
N HIS A 121 -13.42 0.71 -0.63
CA HIS A 121 -13.18 0.88 0.81
C HIS A 121 -14.35 1.64 1.45
N GLN A 122 -14.86 1.14 2.58
CA GLN A 122 -16.00 1.71 3.28
C GLN A 122 -15.77 1.67 4.79
N ASN A 123 -16.24 2.70 5.51
CA ASN A 123 -16.19 2.77 6.98
C ASN A 123 -14.80 2.44 7.56
N GLY A 124 -13.75 2.92 6.91
CA GLY A 124 -12.37 2.69 7.34
C GLY A 124 -11.79 1.31 7.12
N GLN A 125 -12.49 0.46 6.36
CA GLN A 125 -12.06 -0.90 6.08
C GLN A 125 -11.68 -1.07 4.61
N LEU A 126 -10.59 -1.79 4.38
CA LEU A 126 -10.20 -2.20 3.04
C LEU A 126 -11.11 -3.34 2.55
N SER A 127 -11.77 -3.17 1.40
CA SER A 127 -12.33 -4.31 0.66
C SER A 127 -11.22 -5.04 -0.09
N HIS A 128 -11.05 -6.32 0.20
CA HIS A 128 -10.01 -7.20 -0.37
C HIS A 128 -10.51 -8.08 -1.52
N ASP A 129 -11.82 -8.14 -1.74
CA ASP A 129 -12.50 -9.10 -2.60
C ASP A 129 -13.27 -8.43 -3.77
N SER A 130 -13.23 -7.10 -3.87
CA SER A 130 -13.83 -6.37 -4.97
C SER A 130 -13.22 -6.80 -6.31
N LYS A 131 -14.07 -7.35 -7.18
CA LYS A 131 -13.69 -7.75 -8.55
C LYS A 131 -13.84 -6.61 -9.56
N THR A 132 -14.59 -5.56 -9.25
CA THR A 132 -15.01 -4.53 -10.21
C THR A 132 -14.41 -3.15 -9.93
N SER A 133 -13.70 -2.99 -8.81
CA SER A 133 -13.00 -1.75 -8.46
C SER A 133 -11.82 -2.00 -7.54
N PHE A 134 -10.92 -1.03 -7.43
CA PHE A 134 -9.80 -1.03 -6.49
C PHE A 134 -9.62 0.37 -5.88
N GLY A 135 -8.83 0.49 -4.81
CA GLY A 135 -8.52 1.79 -4.20
C GLY A 135 -7.62 2.65 -5.08
N HIS A 136 -8.08 3.84 -5.46
CA HIS A 136 -7.31 4.87 -6.14
C HIS A 136 -6.77 5.84 -5.10
N TYR A 137 -5.46 5.90 -4.95
CA TYR A 137 -4.83 6.76 -3.93
C TYR A 137 -4.99 8.25 -4.25
N ASP A 138 -4.99 9.06 -3.21
CA ASP A 138 -4.70 10.49 -3.30
C ASP A 138 -3.19 10.68 -3.54
N PRO A 139 -2.75 11.27 -4.67
CA PRO A 139 -1.34 11.52 -4.92
C PRO A 139 -0.66 12.38 -3.84
N ASP A 140 -1.37 13.29 -3.17
CA ASP A 140 -0.81 14.08 -2.05
C ASP A 140 -0.44 13.18 -0.87
N PHE A 141 -1.27 12.19 -0.57
CA PHE A 141 -0.97 11.20 0.46
C PHE A 141 0.27 10.38 0.08
N VAL A 142 0.34 9.90 -1.16
CA VAL A 142 1.46 9.07 -1.63
C VAL A 142 2.77 9.84 -1.61
N ARG A 143 2.81 11.09 -2.08
CA ARG A 143 4.00 11.94 -1.96
C ARG A 143 4.34 12.30 -0.50
N GLY A 144 3.31 12.38 0.34
CA GLY A 144 3.44 12.72 1.75
C GLY A 144 4.06 11.61 2.59
N ILE A 145 3.74 10.34 2.30
CA ILE A 145 4.01 9.20 3.19
C ILE A 145 5.48 9.08 3.58
N ALA A 146 6.40 9.21 2.63
CA ALA A 146 7.82 9.00 2.88
C ALA A 146 8.43 10.04 3.84
N ASN A 147 7.83 11.24 3.92
CA ASN A 147 8.31 12.32 4.82
C ASN A 147 8.17 11.98 6.30
N TRP A 148 7.28 11.06 6.66
CA TRP A 148 7.04 10.67 8.06
C TRP A 148 7.15 9.16 8.29
N ALA A 149 6.98 8.32 7.26
CA ALA A 149 7.07 6.87 7.37
C ALA A 149 8.49 6.32 7.41
N ILE A 150 9.51 7.13 7.06
CA ILE A 150 10.93 6.74 7.04
C ILE A 150 11.74 7.61 8.02
N PRO A 151 11.48 7.54 9.34
CA PRO A 151 12.20 8.37 10.32
C PRO A 151 13.72 8.13 10.34
N ALA A 152 14.17 6.95 9.87
CA ALA A 152 15.58 6.62 9.71
C ALA A 152 16.33 7.52 8.71
N ALA A 153 15.64 8.17 7.77
CA ALA A 153 16.27 9.04 6.76
C ALA A 153 17.05 10.22 7.36
N GLN A 154 16.67 10.66 8.56
CA GLN A 154 17.30 11.79 9.27
C GLN A 154 17.95 11.38 10.59
N ASN A 155 17.98 10.08 10.91
CA ASN A 155 18.41 9.58 12.20
C ASN A 155 19.18 8.27 12.08
N GLU A 156 20.51 8.38 12.03
CA GLU A 156 21.42 7.24 11.90
C GLU A 156 21.31 6.25 13.07
N ALA A 157 21.14 6.74 14.31
CA ALA A 157 20.97 5.86 15.46
C ALA A 157 19.68 5.05 15.36
N PHE A 158 18.60 5.68 14.86
CA PHE A 158 17.34 4.98 14.61
C PHE A 158 17.49 3.96 13.49
N LYS A 159 18.11 4.34 12.35
CA LYS A 159 18.42 3.42 11.25
C LYS A 159 19.15 2.16 11.73
N GLN A 160 20.15 2.31 12.60
CA GLN A 160 20.88 1.18 13.17
C GLN A 160 19.98 0.32 14.07
N ALA A 161 19.16 0.95 14.92
CA ALA A 161 18.24 0.25 15.81
C ALA A 161 17.17 -0.57 15.07
N THR A 162 16.71 -0.08 13.90
CA THR A 162 15.64 -0.71 13.12
C THR A 162 16.15 -1.49 11.91
N HIS A 163 17.46 -1.65 11.77
CA HIS A 163 18.06 -2.39 10.66
C HIS A 163 17.57 -3.84 10.60
N ASN A 164 17.45 -4.51 11.75
CA ASN A 164 16.91 -5.88 11.81
C ASN A 164 15.43 -5.95 11.46
N THR A 165 14.62 -4.94 11.81
CA THR A 165 13.22 -4.87 11.37
C THR A 165 13.15 -4.74 9.85
N TYR A 166 14.00 -3.90 9.25
CA TYR A 166 14.08 -3.79 7.80
C TYR A 166 14.47 -5.14 7.16
N LEU A 167 15.59 -5.73 7.56
CA LEU A 167 16.11 -6.95 6.93
C LEU A 167 15.11 -8.12 7.00
N ASN A 168 14.51 -8.35 8.17
CA ASN A 168 13.65 -9.51 8.38
C ASN A 168 12.19 -9.27 7.98
N GLY A 169 11.73 -8.02 7.99
CA GLY A 169 10.35 -7.65 7.70
C GLY A 169 10.16 -7.09 6.29
N LEU A 170 10.82 -5.97 6.00
CA LEU A 170 10.47 -5.12 4.87
C LEU A 170 11.37 -5.30 3.64
N GLN A 171 12.60 -5.78 3.80
CA GLN A 171 13.57 -5.91 2.71
C GLN A 171 13.05 -6.78 1.55
N PRO A 172 12.52 -8.01 1.79
CA PRO A 172 12.05 -8.84 0.68
C PRO A 172 10.94 -8.17 -0.13
N LEU A 173 10.05 -7.44 0.55
CA LEU A 173 8.97 -6.68 -0.08
C LEU A 173 9.52 -5.49 -0.86
N ALA A 174 10.38 -4.67 -0.24
CA ALA A 174 10.95 -3.49 -0.87
C ALA A 174 11.73 -3.85 -2.14
N ARG A 175 12.56 -4.90 -2.08
CA ARG A 175 13.31 -5.40 -3.23
C ARG A 175 12.40 -5.92 -4.34
N THR A 176 11.39 -6.72 -3.99
CA THR A 176 10.45 -7.28 -4.98
C THR A 176 9.63 -6.20 -5.67
N TYR A 177 9.09 -5.24 -4.90
CA TYR A 177 8.32 -4.13 -5.44
C TYR A 177 9.18 -3.22 -6.32
N TRP A 178 10.43 -2.96 -5.95
CA TRP A 178 11.34 -2.18 -6.79
C TRP A 178 11.67 -2.91 -8.09
N ALA A 179 12.12 -4.18 -8.01
CA ALA A 179 12.50 -4.94 -9.19
C ALA A 179 11.35 -5.12 -10.19
N THR A 180 10.13 -5.37 -9.70
CA THR A 180 8.92 -5.47 -10.56
C THR A 180 8.55 -4.13 -11.19
N TYR A 181 8.64 -3.02 -10.46
CA TYR A 181 8.44 -1.68 -11.01
C TYR A 181 9.44 -1.39 -12.13
N GLN A 182 10.72 -1.65 -11.90
CA GLN A 182 11.79 -1.39 -12.86
C GLN A 182 11.60 -2.22 -14.14
N LYS A 183 11.19 -3.49 -14.01
CA LYS A 183 10.88 -4.34 -15.17
C LYS A 183 9.68 -3.83 -15.96
N LEU A 184 8.60 -3.40 -15.29
CA LEU A 184 7.43 -2.80 -15.96
C LEU A 184 7.80 -1.47 -16.66
N LYS A 185 8.57 -0.62 -15.98
CA LYS A 185 9.04 0.68 -16.50
C LYS A 185 9.94 0.52 -17.73
N ALA A 186 10.80 -0.50 -17.75
CA ALA A 186 11.63 -0.84 -18.90
C ALA A 186 10.82 -1.38 -20.09
N ASN A 187 9.57 -1.78 -19.88
CA ASN A 187 8.69 -2.38 -20.89
C ASN A 187 7.34 -1.64 -20.96
N PRO A 188 7.34 -0.35 -21.37
CA PRO A 188 6.18 0.52 -21.24
C PRO A 188 4.97 0.08 -22.07
N ASP A 189 5.17 -0.53 -23.23
CA ASP A 189 4.07 -1.01 -24.08
C ASP A 189 3.37 -2.21 -23.45
N TYR A 190 4.13 -3.14 -22.88
CA TYR A 190 3.59 -4.25 -22.10
C TYR A 190 2.82 -3.73 -20.88
N TRP A 191 3.39 -2.78 -20.13
CA TRP A 191 2.73 -2.24 -18.95
C TRP A 191 1.41 -1.54 -19.29
N LYS A 192 1.39 -0.71 -20.35
CA LYS A 192 0.16 -0.09 -20.86
C LYS A 192 -0.88 -1.11 -21.30
N ALA A 193 -0.47 -2.19 -21.97
CA ALA A 193 -1.37 -3.26 -22.36
C ALA A 193 -2.02 -3.95 -21.14
N GLN A 194 -1.24 -4.23 -20.09
CA GLN A 194 -1.78 -4.83 -18.86
C GLN A 194 -2.73 -3.87 -18.12
N GLN A 195 -2.46 -2.56 -18.13
CA GLN A 195 -3.39 -1.56 -17.60
C GLN A 195 -4.70 -1.50 -18.38
N ALA A 196 -4.65 -1.60 -19.71
CA ALA A 196 -5.83 -1.65 -20.56
C ALA A 196 -6.67 -2.90 -20.28
N GLU A 197 -6.03 -4.07 -20.19
CA GLU A 197 -6.68 -5.36 -19.88
C GLU A 197 -7.37 -5.31 -18.51
N VAL A 198 -6.71 -4.79 -17.47
CA VAL A 198 -7.32 -4.59 -16.15
C VAL A 198 -8.53 -3.66 -16.24
N ASN A 199 -8.43 -2.53 -16.95
CA ASN A 199 -9.55 -1.61 -17.12
C ASN A 199 -10.75 -2.24 -17.86
N GLU A 200 -10.51 -3.12 -18.83
CA GLU A 200 -11.57 -3.88 -19.50
C GLU A 200 -12.28 -4.82 -18.53
N HIS A 201 -11.54 -5.56 -17.71
CA HIS A 201 -12.12 -6.42 -16.67
C HIS A 201 -12.96 -5.63 -15.66
N LEU A 202 -12.48 -4.47 -15.22
CA LEU A 202 -13.20 -3.61 -14.26
C LEU A 202 -14.50 -3.03 -14.84
N LYS A 203 -14.58 -2.81 -16.16
CA LYS A 203 -15.81 -2.37 -16.85
C LYS A 203 -16.80 -3.50 -17.14
N GLY A 204 -16.30 -4.73 -17.22
CA GLY A 204 -17.07 -5.92 -17.55
C GLY A 204 -17.65 -6.64 -16.33
N ALA A 205 -17.54 -7.97 -16.33
CA ALA A 205 -18.02 -8.84 -15.25
C ALA A 205 -17.15 -8.80 -13.97
N GLY A 206 -16.08 -8.00 -13.97
CA GLY A 206 -15.04 -7.99 -12.95
C GLY A 206 -13.85 -8.87 -13.29
N MET A 207 -12.85 -8.81 -12.42
CA MET A 207 -11.60 -9.55 -12.54
C MET A 207 -11.85 -11.07 -12.44
N PRO A 208 -11.34 -11.88 -13.40
CA PRO A 208 -11.39 -13.33 -13.28
C PRO A 208 -10.71 -13.82 -12.00
N ASP A 209 -11.19 -14.94 -11.47
CA ASP A 209 -10.48 -15.62 -10.39
C ASP A 209 -9.08 -16.01 -10.87
N TYR A 210 -8.10 -15.88 -9.99
CA TYR A 210 -6.69 -16.20 -10.28
C TYR A 210 -6.06 -15.37 -11.41
N TYR A 211 -6.67 -14.24 -11.82
CA TYR A 211 -6.15 -13.40 -12.90
C TYR A 211 -4.66 -13.03 -12.74
N TYR A 212 -4.23 -12.69 -11.52
CA TYR A 212 -2.85 -12.29 -11.25
C TYR A 212 -1.87 -13.47 -11.15
N GLU A 213 -2.33 -14.73 -11.13
CA GLU A 213 -1.43 -15.91 -11.04
C GLU A 213 -0.48 -16.02 -12.23
N LYS A 214 -0.86 -15.48 -13.40
CA LYS A 214 0.01 -15.40 -14.58
C LYS A 214 1.33 -14.68 -14.30
N TYR A 215 1.37 -13.81 -13.29
CA TYR A 215 2.58 -13.06 -12.92
C TYR A 215 3.48 -13.78 -11.91
N PHE A 216 3.19 -15.01 -11.51
CA PHE A 216 4.01 -15.75 -10.53
C PHE A 216 5.48 -15.84 -10.94
N VAL A 217 5.74 -15.99 -12.24
CA VAL A 217 7.08 -16.08 -12.86
C VAL A 217 7.45 -14.79 -13.59
N PHE A 218 6.82 -13.65 -13.24
CA PHE A 218 6.97 -12.40 -13.97
C PHE A 218 8.41 -11.92 -14.03
N MET A 219 9.25 -12.22 -13.04
CA MET A 219 10.63 -11.74 -13.07
C MET A 219 11.48 -12.52 -14.09
N ASN A 220 11.02 -13.67 -14.62
CA ASN A 220 11.79 -14.48 -15.58
C ASN A 220 12.13 -13.61 -16.81
N PRO A 221 13.40 -13.54 -17.26
CA PRO A 221 13.81 -12.65 -18.33
C PRO A 221 12.99 -12.79 -19.62
N GLU A 222 12.52 -14.00 -19.93
CA GLU A 222 11.77 -14.32 -21.14
C GLU A 222 10.25 -14.12 -20.98
N PHE A 223 9.77 -13.70 -19.80
CA PHE A 223 8.34 -13.60 -19.49
C PHE A 223 7.55 -12.71 -20.46
N ILE A 224 8.05 -11.51 -20.75
CA ILE A 224 7.30 -10.53 -21.54
C ILE A 224 7.12 -11.01 -22.99
N ASP A 225 8.17 -11.60 -23.55
CA ASP A 225 8.17 -12.13 -24.92
C ASP A 225 7.40 -13.45 -25.05
N ASN A 226 7.19 -14.18 -23.94
CA ASN A 226 6.58 -15.50 -23.92
C ASN A 226 5.41 -15.61 -22.93
N ARG A 227 4.69 -14.52 -22.67
CA ARG A 227 3.67 -14.40 -21.61
C ARG A 227 2.53 -15.43 -21.65
N ASP A 228 2.30 -16.06 -22.80
CA ASP A 228 1.27 -17.09 -23.00
C ASP A 228 1.84 -18.52 -22.86
N ALA A 229 3.14 -18.66 -22.58
CA ALA A 229 3.78 -19.94 -22.37
C ALA A 229 3.32 -20.58 -21.04
N PRO A 230 3.28 -21.93 -20.97
CA PRO A 230 2.94 -22.63 -19.73
C PRO A 230 4.03 -22.41 -18.67
N ILE A 231 3.71 -22.54 -17.38
CA ILE A 231 4.65 -22.22 -16.29
C ILE A 231 5.95 -23.06 -16.35
N GLU A 232 5.86 -24.30 -16.85
CA GLU A 232 6.99 -25.20 -17.07
C GLU A 232 8.03 -24.62 -18.02
N TYR A 233 7.59 -23.85 -19.04
CA TYR A 233 8.50 -23.16 -19.97
C TYR A 233 9.50 -22.27 -19.22
N PHE A 234 9.02 -21.57 -18.19
CA PHE A 234 9.82 -20.65 -17.38
C PHE A 234 10.67 -21.40 -16.37
N TYR A 235 10.15 -22.47 -15.75
CA TYR A 235 10.94 -23.28 -14.82
C TYR A 235 12.14 -23.96 -15.49
N ASP A 236 11.97 -24.47 -16.71
CA ASP A 236 13.07 -25.08 -17.49
C ASP A 236 14.17 -24.09 -17.86
N ARG A 237 13.88 -22.78 -17.83
CA ARG A 237 14.80 -21.68 -18.16
C ARG A 237 15.32 -20.94 -16.94
N GLY A 238 15.10 -21.52 -15.76
CA GLY A 238 15.56 -20.96 -14.50
C GLY A 238 14.56 -19.99 -13.88
N PHE A 239 14.61 -19.96 -12.55
CA PHE A 239 13.80 -19.06 -11.75
C PHE A 239 14.44 -17.68 -11.62
N ASP A 240 13.62 -16.71 -11.28
CA ASP A 240 13.69 -15.35 -11.79
C ASP A 240 14.42 -14.35 -10.88
N GLY A 241 15.59 -14.75 -10.39
CA GLY A 241 16.41 -13.89 -9.53
C GLY A 241 16.09 -14.03 -8.03
N ASN A 242 15.54 -15.18 -7.63
CA ASN A 242 15.22 -15.54 -6.24
C ASN A 242 14.16 -14.66 -5.56
N PHE A 243 13.19 -14.13 -6.32
CA PHE A 243 12.03 -13.42 -5.75
C PHE A 243 10.90 -14.40 -5.41
N ASP A 244 10.16 -14.16 -4.33
CA ASP A 244 8.98 -15.00 -4.03
C ASP A 244 7.87 -14.73 -5.04
N GLY A 245 7.51 -15.74 -5.86
CA GLY A 245 6.50 -15.62 -6.90
C GLY A 245 5.12 -15.17 -6.41
N ASN A 246 4.75 -15.47 -5.14
CA ASN A 246 3.51 -14.96 -4.55
C ASN A 246 3.58 -13.47 -4.26
N VAL A 247 4.75 -12.97 -3.82
CA VAL A 247 4.97 -11.54 -3.63
C VAL A 247 5.07 -10.83 -4.98
N VAL A 248 5.74 -11.44 -5.95
CA VAL A 248 5.89 -10.91 -7.32
C VAL A 248 4.53 -10.66 -7.95
N LYS A 249 3.61 -11.64 -7.96
CA LYS A 249 2.29 -11.45 -8.58
C LYS A 249 1.47 -10.34 -7.91
N SER A 250 1.59 -10.19 -6.59
CA SER A 250 0.97 -9.09 -5.84
C SER A 250 1.58 -7.74 -6.19
N ALA A 251 2.91 -7.66 -6.30
CA ALA A 251 3.64 -6.45 -6.66
C ALA A 251 3.33 -6.00 -8.10
N VAL A 252 3.31 -6.92 -9.06
CA VAL A 252 2.93 -6.61 -10.46
C VAL A 252 1.50 -6.07 -10.52
N GLY A 253 0.56 -6.73 -9.85
CA GLY A 253 -0.82 -6.24 -9.78
C GLY A 253 -0.92 -4.87 -9.12
N PHE A 254 -0.13 -4.61 -8.08
CA PHE A 254 -0.05 -3.30 -7.44
C PHE A 254 0.40 -2.23 -8.44
N TRP A 255 1.53 -2.43 -9.13
CA TRP A 255 2.05 -1.44 -10.08
C TRP A 255 1.15 -1.19 -11.28
N ILE A 256 0.45 -2.22 -11.78
CA ILE A 256 -0.56 -2.03 -12.83
C ILE A 256 -1.66 -1.08 -12.34
N ARG A 257 -2.20 -1.30 -11.13
CA ARG A 257 -3.22 -0.43 -10.54
C ARG A 257 -2.72 0.99 -10.27
N ARG A 258 -1.46 1.15 -9.83
CA ARG A 258 -0.82 2.46 -9.64
C ARG A 258 -0.56 3.19 -10.96
N GLY A 259 -0.31 2.45 -12.04
CA GLY A 259 -0.24 3.04 -13.38
C GLY A 259 -1.61 3.57 -13.84
N ILE A 260 -2.70 2.87 -13.50
CA ILE A 260 -4.06 3.29 -13.84
C ILE A 260 -4.50 4.54 -13.05
N ASP A 261 -4.16 4.63 -11.77
CA ASP A 261 -4.53 5.78 -10.93
C ASP A 261 -3.51 6.95 -10.96
N GLY A 262 -2.39 6.77 -11.67
CA GLY A 262 -1.37 7.81 -11.87
C GLY A 262 -0.44 8.02 -10.69
N THR A 263 -0.39 7.10 -9.73
CA THR A 263 0.46 7.20 -8.52
C THR A 263 1.69 6.29 -8.53
N ALA A 264 1.97 5.59 -9.64
CA ALA A 264 3.08 4.64 -9.72
C ALA A 264 4.44 5.29 -9.46
N GLU A 265 4.70 6.44 -10.08
CA GLU A 265 5.94 7.19 -9.91
C GLU A 265 6.12 7.72 -8.49
N ASP A 266 5.04 8.24 -7.88
CA ASP A 266 5.05 8.74 -6.51
C ASP A 266 5.36 7.61 -5.51
N PHE A 267 4.74 6.43 -5.67
CA PHE A 267 5.06 5.26 -4.86
C PHE A 267 6.48 4.74 -5.10
N ALA A 268 6.95 4.73 -6.35
CA ALA A 268 8.30 4.31 -6.68
C ALA A 268 9.34 5.26 -6.06
N GLN A 269 9.07 6.57 -6.03
CA GLN A 269 9.92 7.55 -5.36
C GLN A 269 9.98 7.31 -3.84
N GLY A 270 8.84 7.08 -3.18
CA GLY A 270 8.83 6.74 -1.76
C GLY A 270 9.58 5.44 -1.46
N LEU A 271 9.45 4.44 -2.35
CA LEU A 271 10.18 3.18 -2.24
C LEU A 271 11.68 3.35 -2.47
N SER A 272 12.10 4.19 -3.43
CA SER A 272 13.52 4.47 -3.65
C SER A 272 14.14 5.12 -2.41
N GLN A 273 13.45 6.08 -1.77
CA GLN A 273 13.91 6.69 -0.52
C GLN A 273 14.09 5.66 0.60
N LEU A 274 13.20 4.68 0.72
CA LEU A 274 13.36 3.59 1.69
C LEU A 274 14.62 2.76 1.40
N LEU A 275 14.85 2.43 0.14
CA LEU A 275 16.01 1.66 -0.29
C LEU A 275 17.31 2.46 -0.15
N GLU A 276 17.32 3.76 -0.47
CA GLU A 276 18.48 4.64 -0.22
C GLU A 276 18.91 4.61 1.25
N VAL A 277 17.94 4.58 2.17
CA VAL A 277 18.21 4.56 3.60
C VAL A 277 18.77 3.22 4.06
N TYR A 278 18.17 2.09 3.67
CA TYR A 278 18.50 0.78 4.26
C TYR A 278 19.25 -0.19 3.35
N ASP A 279 19.16 -0.03 2.04
CA ASP A 279 19.63 -0.99 1.04
C ASP A 279 20.16 -0.31 -0.25
N PRO A 280 21.07 0.68 -0.12
CA PRO A 280 21.53 1.48 -1.26
C PRO A 280 22.24 0.64 -2.31
N THR A 281 22.94 -0.43 -1.91
CA THR A 281 23.64 -1.33 -2.85
C THR A 281 22.65 -2.03 -3.78
N PHE A 282 21.55 -2.56 -3.23
CA PHE A 282 20.51 -3.16 -4.06
C PHE A 282 19.88 -2.14 -5.00
N LEU A 283 19.61 -0.92 -4.50
CA LEU A 283 19.04 0.15 -5.32
C LEU A 283 19.92 0.49 -6.51
N ASP A 284 21.22 0.66 -6.28
CA ASP A 284 22.20 0.98 -7.32
C ASP A 284 22.26 -0.14 -8.38
N ASP A 285 22.32 -1.40 -7.95
CA ASP A 285 22.38 -2.57 -8.84
C ASP A 285 21.11 -2.75 -9.69
N HIS A 286 19.96 -2.28 -9.20
CA HIS A 286 18.65 -2.50 -9.83
C HIS A 286 18.02 -1.22 -10.39
N THR A 287 18.81 -0.16 -10.52
CA THR A 287 18.44 1.04 -11.27
C THR A 287 19.17 1.01 -12.61
N PRO A 288 18.46 0.95 -13.75
CA PRO A 288 19.12 1.06 -15.05
C PRO A 288 19.97 2.32 -15.09
N SER A 289 21.25 2.17 -15.45
CA SER A 289 22.11 3.33 -15.68
C SER A 289 21.46 4.25 -16.71
N SER A 290 21.49 5.55 -16.45
CA SER A 290 21.08 6.57 -17.43
C SER A 290 22.03 6.64 -18.63
N ASP A 291 23.17 5.94 -18.58
CA ASP A 291 24.09 5.88 -19.70
C ASP A 291 23.52 4.96 -20.79
N PRO A 292 23.30 5.48 -22.02
CA PRO A 292 22.90 4.62 -23.12
C PRO A 292 23.97 3.56 -23.33
N ALA A 293 23.56 2.29 -23.35
CA ALA A 293 24.46 1.20 -23.69
C ALA A 293 25.19 1.55 -25.00
N PRO A 294 26.52 1.38 -25.08
CA PRO A 294 27.24 1.64 -26.30
C PRO A 294 26.63 0.78 -27.42
N PRO A 295 26.47 1.33 -28.63
CA PRO A 295 25.92 0.56 -29.74
C PRO A 295 26.76 -0.70 -29.95
N ALA A 296 26.06 -1.84 -30.08
CA ALA A 296 26.64 -3.13 -30.41
C ALA A 296 27.28 -3.13 -31.81
#